data_AF-R7TJ49-F1
#
_entry.id   AF-R7TJ49-F1
#
_cell.length_a   1.000
_cell.length_b   1.000
_cell.length_c   1.000
_cell.angle_alpha   90.00
_cell.angle_beta   90.00
_cell.angle_gamma   90.00
#
_symmetry.space_group_name_H-M   'P 1'
#
loop_
_entity.id
_entity.type
_entity.pdbx_description
1 polymer ?
#
loop_
_entity_poly.entity_id
_entity_poly.type
_entity_poly.pdbx_seq_one_letter_code
_entity_poly.pdbx_strand_id
1 'polypeptide(L)'
;MAEIRATTAELFSRTVNRLPHFPVSSLRPTQERTLTILLQGQDCLAILPTGAGKSLIYSIFPYLLMEMEPEMKYYCLVISPLKALIADQVKAFRDQGLSCVGLLPKEEMPDGDLEGFCQGEYNLVISSPEALLDDGELGMQYEHCLKKLNICLITYDEAHVIREW
;
A
#
# COMPACT_ATOMS: atom_id res chain seq x y z
N MET A 1 -21.21 -26.79 -0.80
CA MET A 1 -20.12 -27.03 0.16
C MET A 1 -19.60 -25.68 0.58
N ALA A 2 -19.76 -25.30 1.84
CA ALA A 2 -19.25 -24.02 2.34
C ALA A 2 -17.73 -24.08 2.36
N GLU A 3 -17.07 -23.40 1.42
CA GLU A 3 -15.66 -23.07 1.57
C GLU A 3 -15.54 -22.25 2.86
N ILE A 4 -14.81 -22.79 3.83
CA ILE A 4 -14.44 -22.05 5.03
C ILE A 4 -13.47 -20.96 4.53
N ARG A 5 -14.00 -19.77 4.22
CA ARG A 5 -13.18 -18.59 3.94
C ARG A 5 -12.41 -18.28 5.21
N ALA A 6 -11.08 -18.23 5.11
CA ALA A 6 -10.22 -17.84 6.22
C ALA A 6 -10.65 -16.47 6.75
N THR A 7 -10.64 -16.31 8.06
CA THR A 7 -10.90 -15.02 8.71
C THR A 7 -9.78 -14.02 8.39
N THR A 8 -10.06 -12.72 8.55
CA THR A 8 -9.05 -11.68 8.37
C THR A 8 -7.83 -11.88 9.27
N ALA A 9 -8.04 -12.29 10.53
CA ALA A 9 -6.95 -12.62 11.46
C ALA A 9 -6.11 -13.82 11.01
N GLU A 10 -6.73 -14.86 10.45
CA GLU A 10 -6.02 -16.03 9.92
C GLU A 10 -5.21 -15.69 8.68
N LEU A 11 -5.78 -14.92 7.73
CA LEU A 11 -5.06 -14.43 6.55
C LEU A 11 -3.85 -13.60 6.98
N PHE A 12 -4.06 -12.63 7.89
CA PHE A 12 -2.99 -11.81 8.43
C PHE A 12 -1.88 -12.65 9.05
N SER A 13 -2.22 -13.63 9.90
CA SER A 13 -1.24 -14.51 10.54
C SER A 13 -0.42 -15.30 9.51
N ARG A 14 -1.06 -15.83 8.47
CA ARG A 14 -0.36 -16.53 7.37
C ARG A 14 0.60 -15.62 6.63
N THR A 15 0.15 -14.40 6.31
CA THR A 15 0.96 -13.40 5.63
C THR A 15 2.18 -12.99 6.45
N VAL A 16 2.02 -12.61 7.73
CA VAL A 16 3.15 -12.14 8.54
C VAL A 16 4.16 -13.25 8.84
N ASN A 17 3.74 -14.52 8.89
CA ASN A 17 4.66 -15.65 9.01
C ASN A 17 5.61 -15.79 7.80
N ARG A 18 5.25 -15.23 6.65
CA ARG A 18 6.11 -15.17 5.44
C ARG A 18 6.96 -13.90 5.37
N LEU A 19 6.73 -12.94 6.27
CA LEU A 19 7.43 -11.66 6.35
C LEU A 19 8.24 -11.61 7.66
N PRO A 20 9.44 -12.21 7.71
CA PRO A 20 10.18 -12.42 8.97
C PRO A 20 10.59 -11.13 9.69
N HIS A 21 10.59 -9.99 8.99
CA HIS A 21 10.92 -8.67 9.54
C HIS A 21 9.69 -7.83 9.91
N PHE A 22 8.47 -8.37 9.73
CA PHE A 22 7.25 -7.62 10.00
C PHE A 22 7.05 -7.46 11.53
N PRO A 23 6.83 -6.24 12.03
CA PRO A 23 6.94 -5.94 13.46
C PRO A 23 5.69 -6.28 14.27
N VAL A 24 4.59 -6.70 13.62
CA VAL A 24 3.29 -6.90 14.26
C VAL A 24 2.84 -8.34 14.10
N SER A 25 2.58 -9.02 15.22
CA SER A 25 2.12 -10.42 15.26
C SER A 25 0.59 -10.57 15.27
N SER A 26 -0.16 -9.52 15.58
CA SER A 26 -1.63 -9.57 15.65
C SER A 26 -2.26 -8.20 15.38
N LEU A 27 -3.44 -8.21 14.75
CA LEU A 27 -4.21 -7.01 14.46
C LEU A 27 -4.88 -6.44 15.71
N ARG A 28 -4.97 -5.10 15.79
CA ARG A 28 -5.90 -4.43 16.70
C ARG A 28 -7.32 -4.54 16.16
N PRO A 29 -8.37 -4.48 17.01
CA PRO A 29 -9.76 -4.65 16.56
C PRO A 29 -10.19 -3.69 15.43
N THR A 30 -9.71 -2.44 15.45
CA THR A 30 -10.00 -1.46 14.40
C THR A 30 -9.30 -1.79 13.08
N GLN A 31 -8.06 -2.30 13.14
CA GLN A 31 -7.32 -2.71 11.95
C GLN A 31 -7.96 -3.93 11.29
N GLU A 32 -8.31 -4.93 12.09
CA GLU A 32 -9.01 -6.12 11.61
C GLU A 32 -10.33 -5.75 10.95
N ARG A 33 -11.16 -4.94 11.63
CA ARG A 33 -12.44 -4.48 11.07
C ARG A 33 -12.25 -3.75 9.73
N THR A 34 -11.29 -2.84 9.62
CA THR A 34 -11.03 -2.13 8.37
C THR A 34 -10.57 -3.08 7.28
N LEU A 35 -9.64 -3.99 7.57
CA LEU A 35 -9.18 -5.00 6.60
C LEU A 35 -10.32 -5.92 6.16
N THR A 36 -11.22 -6.32 7.05
CA THR A 36 -12.40 -7.12 6.71
C THR A 36 -13.32 -6.38 5.73
N ILE A 37 -13.55 -5.08 5.93
CA ILE A 37 -14.36 -4.25 5.02
C ILE A 37 -13.69 -4.18 3.64
N LEU A 38 -12.38 -3.91 3.60
CA LEU A 38 -11.63 -3.84 2.35
C LEU A 38 -11.60 -5.19 1.61
N LEU A 39 -11.44 -6.31 2.32
CA LEU A 39 -11.48 -7.67 1.74
C LEU A 39 -12.86 -8.05 1.19
N GLN A 40 -13.92 -7.36 1.60
CA GLN A 40 -15.26 -7.49 1.02
C GLN A 40 -15.44 -6.64 -0.25
N GLY A 41 -14.39 -5.95 -0.70
CA GLY A 41 -14.43 -5.06 -1.87
C GLY A 41 -15.15 -3.75 -1.59
N GLN A 42 -15.23 -3.32 -0.33
CA GLN A 42 -15.91 -2.08 0.07
C GLN A 42 -14.91 -0.96 0.34
N ASP A 43 -15.25 0.24 -0.11
CA ASP A 43 -14.52 1.46 0.24
C ASP A 43 -14.65 1.78 1.73
N CYS A 44 -13.61 2.37 2.32
CA CYS A 44 -13.58 2.68 3.74
C CYS A 44 -12.92 4.04 4.03
N LEU A 45 -13.57 4.86 4.88
CA LEU A 45 -12.93 5.98 5.56
C LEU A 45 -12.45 5.53 6.93
N ALA A 46 -11.15 5.28 7.06
CA ALA A 46 -10.55 4.80 8.30
C ALA A 46 -10.09 5.95 9.21
N ILE A 47 -10.93 6.33 10.19
CA ILE A 47 -10.59 7.35 11.19
C ILE A 47 -9.97 6.67 12.42
N LEU A 48 -8.64 6.72 12.50
CA LEU A 48 -7.88 6.22 13.65
C LEU A 48 -7.00 7.34 14.24
N PRO A 49 -6.63 7.29 15.54
CA PRO A 49 -5.67 8.24 16.10
C PRO A 49 -4.25 7.98 15.56
N THR A 50 -3.36 8.96 15.69
CA THR A 50 -1.92 8.80 15.37
C THR A 50 -1.33 7.65 16.20
N GLY A 51 -0.44 6.86 15.60
CA GLY A 51 0.15 5.68 16.26
C GLY A 51 -0.82 4.49 16.40
N ALA A 52 -2.03 4.57 15.87
CA ALA A 52 -2.96 3.43 15.84
C ALA A 52 -2.57 2.34 14.84
N GLY A 53 -1.57 2.60 13.98
CA GLY A 53 -1.11 1.70 12.93
C GLY A 53 -2.01 1.71 11.70
N LYS A 54 -2.34 2.90 11.17
CA LYS A 54 -3.08 3.05 9.91
C LYS A 54 -2.30 2.47 8.73
N SER A 55 -1.00 2.75 8.71
CA SER A 55 -0.09 2.31 7.65
C SER A 55 -0.06 0.80 7.45
N LEU A 56 -0.20 0.04 8.54
CA LEU A 56 -0.30 -1.41 8.50
C LEU A 56 -1.47 -1.88 7.63
N ILE A 57 -2.61 -1.18 7.68
CA ILE A 57 -3.84 -1.58 6.99
C ILE A 57 -3.59 -1.61 5.47
N TYR A 58 -3.10 -0.52 4.90
CA TYR A 58 -2.86 -0.45 3.46
C TYR A 58 -1.61 -1.23 3.03
N SER A 59 -0.57 -1.28 3.86
CA SER A 59 0.69 -1.92 3.48
C SER A 59 0.58 -3.44 3.41
N ILE A 60 -0.25 -4.05 4.27
CA ILE A 60 -0.43 -5.52 4.30
C ILE A 60 -1.50 -6.00 3.33
N PHE A 61 -2.47 -5.15 2.97
CA PHE A 61 -3.64 -5.51 2.17
C PHE A 61 -3.34 -6.28 0.87
N PRO A 62 -2.40 -5.86 -0.01
CA PRO A 62 -2.12 -6.62 -1.23
C PRO A 62 -1.63 -8.05 -0.93
N TYR A 63 -0.90 -8.25 0.17
CA TYR A 63 -0.43 -9.56 0.58
C TYR A 63 -1.54 -10.46 1.12
N LEU A 64 -2.56 -9.88 1.78
CA LEU A 64 -3.74 -10.65 2.20
C LEU A 64 -4.51 -11.19 1.00
N LEU A 65 -4.63 -10.39 -0.07
CA LEU A 65 -5.26 -10.83 -1.32
C LEU A 65 -4.44 -11.93 -2.00
N MET A 66 -3.11 -11.84 -1.99
CA MET A 66 -2.24 -12.90 -2.52
C MET A 66 -2.33 -14.22 -1.71
N GLU A 67 -2.73 -14.20 -0.44
CA GLU A 67 -3.04 -15.44 0.30
C GLU A 67 -4.35 -16.10 -0.19
N MET A 68 -5.28 -15.31 -0.72
CA MET A 68 -6.56 -15.80 -1.25
C MET A 68 -6.46 -16.19 -2.73
N GLU A 69 -5.65 -15.47 -3.50
CA GLU A 69 -5.44 -15.66 -4.94
C GLU A 69 -3.92 -15.73 -5.25
N PRO A 70 -3.24 -16.85 -4.94
CA PRO A 70 -1.77 -16.94 -5.01
C PRO A 70 -1.16 -16.83 -6.40
N GLU A 71 -1.96 -17.02 -7.45
CA GLU A 71 -1.53 -16.89 -8.85
C GLU A 71 -1.54 -15.43 -9.32
N MET A 72 -2.15 -14.53 -8.55
CA MET A 72 -2.33 -13.12 -8.90
C MET A 72 -1.41 -12.25 -8.04
N LYS A 73 -0.80 -11.24 -8.66
CA LYS A 73 -0.02 -10.22 -7.96
C LYS A 73 -0.88 -8.97 -7.78
N TYR A 74 -0.94 -8.45 -6.55
CA TYR A 74 -1.71 -7.26 -6.21
C TYR A 74 -0.83 -6.12 -5.74
N TYR A 75 -1.31 -4.90 -5.97
CA TYR A 75 -0.57 -3.67 -5.73
C TYR A 75 -1.41 -2.68 -4.95
N CYS A 76 -0.82 -1.98 -3.99
CA CYS A 76 -1.44 -0.85 -3.31
C CYS A 76 -0.73 0.44 -3.71
N LEU A 77 -1.49 1.42 -4.18
CA LEU A 77 -1.01 2.77 -4.41
C LEU A 77 -1.37 3.64 -3.20
N VAL A 78 -0.38 4.27 -2.59
CA VAL A 78 -0.55 5.21 -1.48
C VAL A 78 -0.23 6.61 -1.99
N ILE A 79 -1.20 7.49 -1.91
CA ILE A 79 -1.11 8.89 -2.27
C ILE A 79 -0.95 9.67 -0.96
N SER A 80 0.22 10.27 -0.75
CA SER A 80 0.56 11.00 0.48
C SER A 80 0.91 12.45 0.16
N PRO A 81 0.27 13.44 0.80
CA PRO A 81 0.64 14.85 0.62
C PRO A 81 1.98 15.20 1.28
N LEU A 82 2.49 14.34 2.18
CA LEU A 82 3.72 14.58 2.93
C LEU A 82 4.94 14.09 2.16
N LYS A 83 5.27 14.77 1.06
CA LYS A 83 6.39 14.44 0.16
C LYS A 83 7.71 14.19 0.88
N ALA A 84 8.02 15.04 1.87
CA ALA A 84 9.23 14.95 2.67
C ALA A 84 9.35 13.64 3.49
N LEU A 85 8.24 12.95 3.74
CA LEU A 85 8.22 11.69 4.50
C LEU A 85 8.18 10.45 3.61
N ILE A 86 7.98 10.59 2.29
CA ILE A 86 7.82 9.43 1.40
C ILE A 86 9.08 8.56 1.43
N ALA A 87 10.28 9.15 1.39
CA ALA A 87 11.53 8.39 1.47
C ALA A 87 11.64 7.60 2.78
N ASP A 88 11.29 8.21 3.92
CA ASP A 88 11.30 7.55 5.23
C ASP A 88 10.25 6.44 5.32
N GLN A 89 9.06 6.64 4.75
CA GLN A 89 8.00 5.64 4.68
C GLN A 89 8.46 4.43 3.85
N VAL A 90 9.00 4.66 2.64
CA VAL A 90 9.51 3.59 1.76
C VAL A 90 10.60 2.79 2.48
N LYS A 91 11.56 3.48 3.12
CA LYS A 91 12.60 2.82 3.90
C LYS A 91 12.01 1.98 5.04
N ALA A 92 11.09 2.54 5.82
CA ALA A 92 10.46 1.83 6.92
C ALA A 92 9.69 0.58 6.46
N PHE A 93 9.05 0.61 5.30
CA PHE A 93 8.37 -0.58 4.75
C PHE A 93 9.36 -1.63 4.23
N ARG A 94 10.43 -1.20 3.55
CA ARG A 94 11.51 -2.10 3.10
C ARG A 94 12.19 -2.79 4.29
N ASP A 95 12.45 -2.06 5.37
CA ASP A 95 13.03 -2.60 6.62
C ASP A 95 12.10 -3.63 7.29
N GLN A 96 10.79 -3.57 7.04
CA GLN A 96 9.81 -4.56 7.49
C GLN A 96 9.68 -5.76 6.53
N GLY A 97 10.46 -5.80 5.46
CA GLY A 97 10.43 -6.85 4.44
C GLY A 97 9.35 -6.67 3.36
N LEU A 98 8.70 -5.51 3.27
CA LEU A 98 7.71 -5.22 2.23
C LEU A 98 8.39 -4.70 0.97
N SER A 99 7.91 -5.14 -0.19
CA SER A 99 8.35 -4.66 -1.50
C SER A 99 7.72 -3.29 -1.78
N CYS A 100 8.46 -2.23 -1.48
CA CYS A 100 7.97 -0.85 -1.57
C CYS A 100 8.85 0.03 -2.48
N VAL A 101 8.23 0.93 -3.25
CA VAL A 101 8.90 1.96 -4.04
C VAL A 101 8.20 3.31 -3.90
N GLY A 102 8.98 4.39 -3.97
CA GLY A 102 8.48 5.76 -4.05
C GLY A 102 8.52 6.25 -5.50
N LEU A 103 7.43 6.82 -6.00
CA LEU A 103 7.35 7.48 -7.30
C LEU A 103 7.41 8.99 -7.10
N LEU A 104 8.64 9.53 -7.15
CA LEU A 104 8.94 10.96 -7.13
C LEU A 104 10.09 11.21 -8.12
N PRO A 105 10.29 12.47 -8.54
CA PRO A 105 11.51 12.89 -9.24
C PRO A 105 12.79 12.36 -8.58
N LYS A 106 13.80 12.06 -9.40
CA LYS A 106 15.04 11.38 -8.96
C LYS A 106 15.81 12.18 -7.90
N GLU A 107 15.69 13.50 -7.94
CA GLU A 107 16.28 14.44 -6.98
C GLU A 107 15.71 14.28 -5.57
N GLU A 108 14.45 13.86 -5.48
CA GLU A 108 13.71 13.72 -4.22
C GLU A 108 13.62 12.27 -3.75
N MET A 109 13.69 11.32 -4.70
CA MET A 109 13.78 9.90 -4.43
C MET A 109 14.98 9.27 -5.17
N PRO A 110 16.21 9.45 -4.65
CA PRO A 110 17.41 8.87 -5.25
C PRO A 110 17.35 7.35 -5.37
N ASP A 111 16.71 6.68 -4.40
CA ASP A 111 16.51 5.22 -4.35
C ASP A 111 15.21 4.78 -5.04
N GLY A 112 14.61 5.67 -5.84
CA GLY A 112 13.47 5.36 -6.70
C GLY A 112 13.89 4.44 -7.85
N ASP A 113 12.98 3.55 -8.23
CA ASP A 113 13.21 2.51 -9.24
C ASP A 113 12.02 2.40 -10.19
N LEU A 114 12.06 3.22 -11.23
CA LEU A 114 11.02 3.27 -12.26
C LEU A 114 10.98 1.99 -13.09
N GLU A 115 12.14 1.39 -13.38
CA GLU A 115 12.20 0.18 -14.20
C GLU A 115 11.56 -1.00 -13.47
N GLY A 116 11.97 -1.28 -12.22
CA GLY A 116 11.36 -2.33 -11.40
C GLY A 116 9.89 -2.05 -11.11
N PHE A 117 9.50 -0.78 -10.91
CA PHE A 117 8.09 -0.40 -10.80
C PHE A 117 7.29 -0.77 -12.06
N CYS A 118 7.77 -0.43 -13.25
CA CYS A 118 7.10 -0.75 -14.51
C CYS A 118 7.10 -2.25 -14.84
N GLN A 119 8.04 -3.02 -14.28
CA GLN A 119 8.05 -4.48 -14.33
C GLN A 119 7.14 -5.11 -13.26
N GLY A 120 6.54 -4.29 -12.39
CA GLY A 120 5.63 -4.73 -11.34
C GLY A 120 6.34 -5.41 -10.17
N GLU A 121 7.56 -5.03 -9.83
CA GLU A 121 8.33 -5.68 -8.76
C GLU A 121 7.79 -5.36 -7.36
N TYR A 122 7.26 -4.15 -7.16
CA TYR A 122 6.87 -3.61 -5.85
C TYR A 122 5.38 -3.70 -5.59
N ASN A 123 4.94 -4.42 -4.55
CA ASN A 123 3.53 -4.53 -4.18
C ASN A 123 2.98 -3.24 -3.53
N LEU A 124 3.85 -2.41 -2.95
CA LEU A 124 3.49 -1.13 -2.34
C LEU A 124 4.15 0.02 -3.10
N VAL A 125 3.33 0.93 -3.60
CA VAL A 125 3.78 2.09 -4.39
C VAL A 125 3.33 3.34 -3.66
N ILE A 126 4.26 4.24 -3.32
CA ILE A 126 3.96 5.48 -2.60
C ILE A 126 4.29 6.66 -3.50
N SER A 127 3.40 7.64 -3.60
CA SER A 127 3.64 8.84 -4.39
C SER A 127 2.93 10.06 -3.81
N SER A 128 3.36 11.24 -4.22
CA SER A 128 2.65 12.49 -3.94
C SER A 128 1.63 12.78 -5.05
N PRO A 129 0.51 13.48 -4.77
CA PRO A 129 -0.44 13.90 -5.80
C PRO A 129 0.22 14.61 -6.98
N GLU A 130 1.17 15.52 -6.70
CA GLU A 130 1.83 16.35 -7.71
C GLU A 130 2.66 15.51 -8.69
N ALA A 131 3.32 14.46 -8.19
CA ALA A 131 4.13 13.57 -9.03
C ALA A 131 3.26 12.68 -9.93
N LEU A 132 2.07 12.27 -9.47
CA LEU A 132 1.13 11.48 -10.26
C LEU A 132 0.35 12.31 -11.29
N LEU A 133 0.18 13.61 -11.02
CA LEU A 133 -0.54 14.55 -11.87
C LEU A 133 0.41 15.39 -12.75
N ASP A 134 1.70 15.06 -12.77
CA ASP A 134 2.66 15.71 -13.64
C ASP A 134 2.34 15.39 -15.11
N ASP A 135 2.03 16.42 -15.90
CA ASP A 135 1.78 16.29 -17.35
C ASP A 135 3.07 16.09 -18.16
N GLY A 136 4.22 16.00 -17.49
CA GLY A 136 5.53 15.72 -18.09
C GLY A 136 5.73 14.25 -18.46
N GLU A 137 6.92 13.95 -19.01
CA GLU A 137 7.28 12.59 -19.42
C GLU A 137 7.22 11.59 -18.26
N LEU A 138 7.67 12.01 -17.08
CA LEU A 138 7.75 11.15 -15.91
C LEU A 138 6.36 10.79 -15.37
N GLY A 139 5.45 11.77 -15.23
CA GLY A 139 4.08 11.50 -14.79
C GLY A 139 3.30 10.64 -15.80
N MET A 140 3.46 10.88 -17.10
CA MET A 140 2.89 10.01 -18.15
C MET A 140 3.41 8.57 -18.05
N GLN A 141 4.70 8.37 -17.75
CA GLN A 141 5.27 7.04 -17.53
C GLN A 141 4.68 6.36 -16.29
N TYR A 142 4.52 7.09 -15.18
CA TYR A 142 3.87 6.58 -13.99
C TYR A 142 2.44 6.13 -14.28
N GLU A 143 1.64 6.98 -14.93
CA GLU A 143 0.26 6.67 -15.31
C GLU A 143 0.21 5.41 -16.21
N HIS A 144 1.08 5.33 -17.21
CA HIS A 144 1.15 4.19 -18.12
C HIS A 144 1.48 2.88 -17.41
N CYS A 145 2.42 2.89 -16.46
CA CYS A 145 2.79 1.70 -15.71
C CYS A 145 1.71 1.32 -14.68
N LEU A 146 1.11 2.29 -13.97
CA LEU A 146 0.00 2.05 -13.05
C LEU A 146 -1.19 1.35 -13.73
N LYS A 147 -1.54 1.74 -14.97
CA LYS A 147 -2.63 1.12 -15.75
C LYS A 147 -2.40 -0.37 -16.07
N LYS A 148 -1.16 -0.87 -15.98
CA LYS A 148 -0.82 -2.29 -16.21
C LYS A 148 -0.83 -3.11 -14.92
N LEU A 149 -0.80 -2.47 -13.76
CA LEU A 149 -0.77 -3.15 -12.47
C LEU A 149 -2.19 -3.48 -12.00
N ASN A 150 -2.34 -4.61 -11.34
CA ASN A 150 -3.58 -5.00 -10.69
C ASN A 150 -3.70 -4.27 -9.34
N ILE A 151 -4.02 -2.97 -9.40
CA ILE A 151 -4.17 -2.11 -8.21
C ILE A 151 -5.41 -2.56 -7.43
N CYS A 152 -5.18 -3.14 -6.25
CA CYS A 152 -6.23 -3.63 -5.37
C CYS A 152 -6.74 -2.57 -4.38
N LEU A 153 -5.95 -1.54 -4.13
CA LEU A 153 -6.26 -0.49 -3.18
C LEU A 153 -5.53 0.80 -3.55
N ILE A 154 -6.29 1.90 -3.62
CA ILE A 154 -5.74 3.25 -3.64
C ILE A 154 -6.02 3.87 -2.28
N THR A 155 -4.97 4.24 -1.56
CA THR A 155 -5.05 4.87 -0.25
C THR A 155 -4.70 6.34 -0.36
N TYR A 156 -5.58 7.20 0.14
CA TYR A 156 -5.27 8.61 0.35
C TYR A 156 -4.85 8.82 1.81
N ASP A 157 -3.55 8.97 2.05
CA ASP A 157 -3.04 9.27 3.39
C ASP A 157 -3.25 10.76 3.71
N GLU A 158 -3.42 11.08 4.99
CA GLU A 158 -3.75 12.43 5.46
C GLU A 158 -4.91 13.10 4.68
N ALA A 159 -5.96 12.33 4.39
CA ALA A 159 -7.12 12.77 3.59
C ALA A 159 -7.82 14.04 4.10
N HIS A 160 -7.56 14.45 5.35
CA HIS A 160 -8.04 15.72 5.89
C HIS A 160 -7.49 16.95 5.13
N VAL A 161 -6.38 16.81 4.41
CA VAL A 161 -5.74 17.85 3.60
C VAL A 161 -6.50 18.12 2.28
N ILE A 162 -7.43 17.26 1.88
CA ILE A 162 -8.18 17.37 0.62
C ILE A 162 -9.18 18.56 0.62
N ARG A 163 -9.54 19.10 1.78
CA ARG A 163 -10.39 20.28 1.89
C ARG A 163 -9.68 21.41 2.62
N GLU A 164 -9.78 22.61 2.06
CA GLU A 164 -9.73 23.84 2.85
C GLU A 164 -11.03 23.91 3.68
N TRP A 165 -10.90 24.20 4.98
CA TRP A 165 -12.02 24.27 5.93
C TRP A 165 -12.48 25.71 6.12
#